data_AF-A0A6A0H6W8-F1
#
_entry.id   AF-A0A6A0H6W8-F1
#
_cell.length_a   1.000
_cell.length_b   1.000
_cell.length_c   1.000
_cell.angle_alpha   90.00
_cell.angle_beta   90.00
_cell.angle_gamma   90.00
#
_symmetry.space_group_name_H-M   'P 1'
#
loop_
_entity.id
_entity.type
_entity.pdbx_description
1 polymer ?
#
loop_
_entity_poly.entity_id
_entity_poly.type
_entity_poly.pdbx_seq_one_letter_code
_entity_poly.pdbx_strand_id
1 'polypeptide(L)'
;MTSDSWHVLRPLLVLLLASSCAGRTAFEKLTEYDFRGTTYYTIQNLSLWECQGWCKEEPECAAASFSFVINPLAPVQETLCLLQNETMAANPSAVPKRAVSLYYMIKLTVRSGEFTSVPALVSAPRIVYGGVASCRRSMKLE
;
A
#
# COMPACT_ATOMS: atom_id res chain seq x y z
N MET A 1 31.46 25.22 -34.38
CA MET A 1 30.91 25.66 -33.07
C MET A 1 29.83 24.66 -32.64
N THR A 2 30.18 23.45 -32.21
CA THR A 2 29.20 22.42 -31.76
C THR A 2 29.81 21.40 -30.78
N SER A 3 30.73 21.81 -29.90
CA SER A 3 31.38 20.88 -28.93
C SER A 3 30.89 21.02 -27.49
N ASP A 4 30.24 22.13 -27.12
CA ASP A 4 29.88 22.42 -25.71
C ASP A 4 28.53 21.83 -25.28
N SER A 5 27.65 21.50 -26.23
CA SER A 5 26.29 21.05 -25.93
C SER A 5 26.26 19.67 -25.23
N TRP A 6 27.27 18.82 -25.47
CA TRP A 6 27.34 17.47 -24.92
C TRP A 6 27.65 17.43 -23.42
N HIS A 7 28.38 18.43 -22.90
CA HIS A 7 28.76 18.50 -21.48
C HIS A 7 27.58 18.89 -20.57
N VAL A 8 26.56 19.54 -21.12
CA VAL A 8 25.35 19.94 -20.39
C VAL A 8 24.22 18.93 -20.58
N LEU A 9 24.11 18.32 -21.77
CA LEU A 9 23.10 17.30 -22.05
C LEU A 9 23.28 16.04 -21.19
N ARG A 10 24.54 15.65 -20.93
CA ARG A 10 24.87 14.42 -20.19
C ARG A 10 24.46 14.45 -18.71
N PRO A 11 24.78 15.47 -17.90
CA PRO A 11 24.30 15.54 -16.53
C PRO A 11 22.78 15.76 -16.46
N LEU A 12 22.21 16.52 -17.40
CA LEU A 12 20.75 16.76 -17.46
C LEU A 12 19.99 15.45 -17.73
N LEU A 13 20.49 14.60 -18.64
CA LEU A 13 19.92 13.28 -18.92
C LEU A 13 20.05 12.33 -17.72
N VAL A 14 21.18 12.38 -16.99
CA VAL A 14 21.39 11.58 -15.77
C VAL A 14 20.44 12.01 -14.64
N LEU A 15 20.23 13.31 -14.47
CA LEU A 15 19.26 13.87 -13.49
C LEU A 15 17.81 13.45 -13.82
N LEU A 16 17.43 13.51 -15.10
CA LEU A 16 16.11 13.08 -15.57
C LEU A 16 15.87 11.58 -15.35
N LEU A 17 16.88 10.74 -15.61
CA LEU A 17 16.81 9.30 -15.36
C LEU A 17 16.72 8.98 -13.86
N ALA A 18 17.47 9.69 -13.01
CA ALA A 18 17.47 9.50 -11.56
C ALA A 18 16.12 9.86 -10.91
N SER A 19 15.36 10.80 -11.48
CA SER A 19 14.06 11.24 -10.92
C SER A 19 12.89 10.27 -11.07
N SER A 20 13.06 9.14 -11.78
CA SER A 20 11.96 8.24 -12.16
C SER A 20 11.71 7.05 -11.22
N CYS A 21 12.23 7.06 -9.99
CA CYS A 21 11.97 5.99 -9.01
C CYS A 21 10.62 6.17 -8.29
N ALA A 22 9.53 5.75 -8.93
CA ALA A 22 8.26 5.51 -8.23
C ALA A 22 8.36 4.18 -7.45
N GLY A 23 8.19 4.24 -6.12
CA GLY A 23 8.17 3.05 -5.27
C GLY A 23 7.01 2.12 -5.65
N ARG A 24 7.26 0.82 -5.70
CA ARG A 24 6.19 -0.17 -5.86
C ARG A 24 5.39 -0.25 -4.56
N THR A 25 4.10 0.06 -4.60
CA THR A 25 3.19 -0.14 -3.48
C THR A 25 2.53 -1.51 -3.60
N ALA A 26 2.45 -2.21 -2.48
CA ALA A 26 1.77 -3.49 -2.36
C ALA A 26 0.88 -3.48 -1.14
N PHE A 27 -0.04 -4.44 -1.06
CA PHE A 27 -0.95 -4.56 0.06
C PHE A 27 -0.93 -5.97 0.62
N GLU A 28 -0.82 -6.07 1.94
CA GLU A 28 -1.10 -7.29 2.69
C GLU A 28 -2.53 -7.22 3.21
N LYS A 29 -3.39 -8.15 2.77
CA LYS A 29 -4.80 -8.21 3.14
C LYS A 29 -5.03 -9.28 4.20
N LEU A 30 -5.79 -8.92 5.22
CA LEU A 30 -6.15 -9.75 6.35
C LEU A 30 -7.66 -9.75 6.52
N THR A 31 -8.22 -10.90 6.85
CA THR A 31 -9.65 -11.09 7.06
C THR A 31 -9.93 -11.21 8.54
N GLU A 32 -11.00 -10.60 9.01
CA GLU A 32 -11.53 -10.75 10.38
C GLU A 32 -10.61 -10.27 11.52
N TYR A 33 -9.57 -9.51 11.18
CA TYR A 33 -8.64 -8.90 12.13
C TYR A 33 -8.55 -7.40 11.89
N ASP A 34 -8.47 -6.65 12.97
CA ASP A 34 -8.27 -5.21 12.98
C ASP A 34 -7.08 -4.87 13.89
N PHE A 35 -6.25 -3.93 13.44
CA PHE A 35 -5.13 -3.43 14.23
C PHE A 35 -5.45 -2.03 14.75
N ARG A 36 -4.95 -1.72 15.94
CA ARG A 36 -5.03 -0.36 16.47
C ARG A 36 -4.28 0.58 15.53
N GLY A 37 -4.95 1.66 15.18
CA GLY A 37 -4.42 2.71 14.32
C GLY A 37 -5.24 3.98 14.47
N THR A 38 -4.76 5.05 13.87
CA THR A 38 -5.41 6.37 13.91
C THR A 38 -6.12 6.61 12.58
N THR A 39 -7.45 6.59 12.60
CA THR A 39 -8.26 6.85 11.41
C THR A 39 -8.35 8.35 11.15
N TYR A 40 -7.96 8.78 9.96
CA TYR A 40 -8.00 10.19 9.56
C TYR A 40 -9.07 10.46 8.49
N TYR A 41 -9.48 9.44 7.75
CA TYR A 41 -10.46 9.60 6.68
C TYR A 41 -11.41 8.39 6.60
N THR A 42 -12.67 8.67 6.32
CA THR A 42 -13.74 7.66 6.29
C THR A 42 -14.57 7.80 5.03
N ILE A 43 -14.78 6.71 4.32
CA ILE A 43 -15.53 6.69 3.05
C ILE A 43 -16.59 5.59 3.14
N GLN A 44 -17.78 5.87 2.64
CA GLN A 44 -18.92 4.94 2.67
C GLN A 44 -19.31 4.53 1.25
N ASN A 45 -19.96 3.38 1.12
CA ASN A 45 -20.58 2.88 -0.11
C ASN A 45 -19.58 2.63 -1.26
N LEU A 46 -18.35 2.23 -0.91
CA LEU A 46 -17.34 1.79 -1.87
C LEU A 46 -17.18 0.28 -1.84
N SER A 47 -16.64 -0.28 -2.92
CA SER A 47 -16.14 -1.64 -2.94
C SER A 47 -14.76 -1.75 -2.26
N LEU A 48 -14.38 -2.99 -1.93
CA LEU A 48 -13.08 -3.29 -1.33
C LEU A 48 -11.90 -2.79 -2.18
N TRP A 49 -11.99 -2.95 -3.49
CA TRP A 49 -10.91 -2.58 -4.42
C TRP A 49 -10.78 -1.06 -4.57
N GLU A 50 -11.89 -0.33 -4.48
CA GLU A 50 -11.87 1.13 -4.45
C GLU A 50 -11.23 1.63 -3.16
N CYS A 51 -11.57 1.06 -2.00
CA CYS A 51 -10.92 1.36 -0.73
C CYS A 51 -9.40 1.11 -0.79
N GLN A 52 -8.97 0.02 -1.42
CA GLN A 52 -7.56 -0.26 -1.67
C GLN A 52 -6.91 0.79 -2.59
N GLY A 53 -7.62 1.22 -3.64
CA GLY A 53 -7.19 2.29 -4.55
C GLY A 53 -6.96 3.61 -3.83
N TRP A 54 -7.90 4.02 -2.97
CA TRP A 54 -7.77 5.22 -2.14
C TRP A 54 -6.52 5.19 -1.27
N CYS A 55 -6.28 4.11 -0.53
CA CYS A 55 -5.08 4.00 0.30
C CYS A 55 -3.78 3.96 -0.53
N LYS A 56 -3.85 3.48 -1.77
CA LYS A 56 -2.69 3.48 -2.68
C LYS A 56 -2.31 4.90 -3.09
N GLU A 57 -3.30 5.71 -3.48
CA GLU A 57 -3.14 7.08 -3.95
C GLU A 57 -2.77 8.03 -2.81
N GLU A 58 -3.40 7.87 -1.65
CA GLU A 58 -3.15 8.71 -0.48
C GLU A 58 -1.75 8.46 0.11
N PRO A 59 -0.86 9.47 0.15
CA PRO A 59 0.52 9.28 0.61
C PRO A 59 0.59 9.02 2.13
N GLU A 60 -0.34 9.59 2.89
CA GLU A 60 -0.39 9.45 4.35
C GLU A 60 -1.02 8.14 4.81
N CYS A 61 -1.68 7.40 3.90
CA CYS A 61 -2.29 6.12 4.27
C CYS A 61 -1.22 5.06 4.56
N ALA A 62 -1.18 4.56 5.79
CA ALA A 62 -0.36 3.40 6.19
C ALA A 62 -1.18 2.10 6.16
N ALA A 63 -2.47 2.16 6.45
CA ALA A 63 -3.38 1.01 6.39
C ALA A 63 -4.82 1.46 6.13
N ALA A 64 -5.65 0.54 5.67
CA ALA A 64 -7.07 0.75 5.46
C ALA A 64 -7.89 -0.42 6.05
N SER A 65 -8.98 -0.11 6.74
CA SER A 65 -9.94 -1.11 7.22
C SER A 65 -11.25 -0.98 6.46
N PHE A 66 -11.66 -2.06 5.81
CA PHE A 66 -12.92 -2.15 5.08
C PHE A 66 -13.90 -3.04 5.83
N SER A 67 -14.96 -2.48 6.38
CA SER A 67 -16.05 -3.24 7.02
C SER A 67 -17.27 -3.29 6.11
N PHE A 68 -17.94 -4.44 6.10
CA PHE A 68 -19.15 -4.65 5.31
C PHE A 68 -20.24 -5.27 6.18
N VAL A 69 -21.46 -4.75 6.09
CA VAL A 69 -22.61 -5.30 6.81
C VAL A 69 -23.31 -6.32 5.92
N ILE A 70 -23.34 -7.58 6.38
CA ILE A 70 -24.11 -8.63 5.73
C ILE A 70 -25.51 -8.64 6.34
N ASN A 71 -26.42 -7.82 5.82
CA ASN A 71 -27.82 -7.84 6.22
C ASN A 71 -28.68 -8.50 5.12
N PRO A 72 -29.24 -9.70 5.34
CA PRO A 72 -30.08 -10.37 4.35
C PRO A 72 -31.44 -9.69 4.12
N LEU A 73 -31.82 -8.73 4.97
CA LEU A 73 -33.10 -8.01 4.91
C LEU A 73 -32.97 -6.61 4.30
N ALA A 74 -31.75 -6.09 4.11
CA ALA A 74 -31.53 -4.79 3.48
C ALA A 74 -31.28 -4.95 1.98
N PRO A 75 -31.91 -4.13 1.12
CA PRO A 75 -31.68 -4.17 -0.33
C PRO A 75 -30.31 -3.63 -0.74
N VAL A 76 -29.65 -2.86 0.11
CA VAL A 76 -28.32 -2.27 -0.10
C VAL A 76 -27.36 -2.73 1.00
N GLN A 77 -26.16 -3.14 0.60
CA GLN A 77 -25.08 -3.48 1.51
C GLN A 77 -24.32 -2.21 1.86
N GLU A 78 -24.39 -1.79 3.12
CA GLU A 78 -23.59 -0.67 3.63
C GLU A 78 -22.14 -1.14 3.81
N THR A 79 -21.23 -0.42 3.16
CA THR A 79 -19.79 -0.64 3.25
C THR A 79 -19.10 0.62 3.76
N LEU A 80 -18.05 0.42 4.55
CA LEU A 80 -17.29 1.51 5.18
C LEU A 80 -15.80 1.22 5.06
N CYS A 81 -15.06 2.20 4.56
CA CYS A 81 -13.61 2.21 4.42
C CYS A 81 -13.04 3.27 5.36
N LEU A 82 -12.10 2.88 6.23
CA LEU A 82 -11.40 3.79 7.12
C LEU A 82 -9.93 3.79 6.74
N LEU A 83 -9.39 4.95 6.34
CA LEU A 83 -7.95 5.13 6.10
C LEU A 83 -7.27 5.51 7.41
N GLN A 84 -6.14 4.87 7.67
CA GLN A 84 -5.33 5.06 8.86
C GLN A 84 -3.96 5.62 8.49
N ASN A 85 -3.52 6.68 9.19
CA ASN A 85 -2.21 7.28 8.98
C ASN A 85 -1.11 6.54 9.76
N GLU A 86 -1.47 5.94 10.89
CA GLU A 86 -0.61 5.14 11.75
C GLU A 86 -1.27 3.79 12.05
N THR A 87 -0.47 2.71 12.09
CA THR A 87 -0.95 1.36 12.41
C THR A 87 0.04 0.59 13.29
N MET A 88 -0.51 -0.16 14.25
CA MET A 88 0.26 -1.09 15.09
C MET A 88 0.61 -2.39 14.37
N ALA A 89 0.13 -2.61 13.14
CA ALA A 89 0.44 -3.80 12.37
C ALA A 89 1.96 -3.99 12.13
N ALA A 90 2.74 -2.91 12.15
CA ALA A 90 4.19 -2.96 12.04
C ALA A 90 4.91 -3.45 13.32
N ASN A 91 4.23 -3.44 14.46
CA ASN A 91 4.82 -3.83 15.74
C ASN A 91 4.62 -5.34 15.98
N PRO A 92 5.69 -6.16 16.09
CA PRO A 92 5.59 -7.62 16.28
C PRO A 92 4.86 -8.02 17.56
N SER A 93 4.78 -7.14 18.56
CA SER A 93 4.10 -7.39 19.83
C SER A 93 2.64 -6.91 19.84
N ALA A 94 2.16 -6.32 18.75
CA ALA A 94 0.77 -5.88 18.66
C ALA A 94 -0.17 -7.09 18.53
N VAL A 95 -1.13 -7.17 19.45
CA VAL A 95 -2.18 -8.20 19.40
C VAL A 95 -3.31 -7.70 18.51
N PRO A 96 -3.64 -8.40 17.41
CA PRO A 96 -4.77 -8.03 16.56
C PRO A 96 -6.09 -8.24 17.29
N LYS A 97 -7.03 -7.33 17.08
CA LYS A 97 -8.40 -7.46 17.58
C LYS A 97 -9.22 -8.23 16.54
N ARG A 98 -10.02 -9.22 16.95
CA ARG A 98 -10.99 -9.84 16.03
C ARG A 98 -12.11 -8.87 15.67
N ALA A 99 -12.49 -8.83 14.41
CA ALA A 99 -13.59 -8.05 13.89
C ALA A 99 -14.41 -8.90 12.90
N VAL A 100 -15.73 -8.88 12.99
CA VAL A 100 -16.60 -9.64 12.07
C VAL A 100 -16.80 -8.85 10.80
N SER A 101 -16.76 -9.52 9.64
CA SER A 101 -17.01 -8.91 8.32
C SER A 101 -16.13 -7.67 8.05
N LEU A 102 -14.82 -7.83 8.29
CA LEU A 102 -13.83 -6.78 8.08
C LEU A 102 -12.62 -7.32 7.29
N TYR A 103 -12.15 -6.51 6.35
CA TYR A 103 -10.91 -6.69 5.61
C TYR A 103 -9.93 -5.58 5.99
N TYR A 104 -8.81 -5.95 6.60
CA TYR A 104 -7.75 -5.03 6.97
C TYR A 104 -6.62 -5.10 5.94
N MET A 105 -6.15 -3.96 5.47
CA MET A 105 -5.19 -3.85 4.38
C MET A 105 -4.04 -2.96 4.81
N ILE A 106 -2.81 -3.49 4.78
CA ILE A 106 -1.62 -2.76 5.18
C ILE A 106 -0.88 -2.33 3.92
N LYS A 107 -0.55 -1.03 3.81
CA LYS A 107 0.22 -0.50 2.69
C LYS A 107 1.70 -0.83 2.90
N LEU A 108 2.29 -1.55 1.97
CA LEU A 108 3.69 -1.92 1.96
C LEU A 108 4.42 -1.13 0.87
N THR A 109 5.56 -0.53 1.23
CA THR A 109 6.47 0.11 0.27
C THR A 109 7.59 -0.83 -0.12
N VAL A 110 7.67 -1.24 -1.39
CA VAL A 110 8.70 -2.14 -1.89
C VAL A 110 9.88 -1.33 -2.41
N ARG A 111 10.94 -1.21 -1.59
CA ARG A 111 12.28 -0.80 -2.06
C ARG A 111 13.14 -2.06 -2.22
N SER A 112 13.40 -2.44 -3.47
CA SER A 112 14.32 -3.53 -3.86
C SER A 112 13.93 -4.95 -3.39
N GLY A 113 13.17 -5.67 -4.21
CA GLY A 113 13.19 -7.15 -4.30
C GLY A 113 12.65 -7.96 -3.11
N GLU A 114 12.51 -7.38 -1.94
CA GLU A 114 12.12 -8.10 -0.72
C GLU A 114 10.87 -7.44 -0.11
N PHE A 115 9.78 -8.20 -0.05
CA PHE A 115 8.62 -7.81 0.74
C PHE A 115 9.00 -7.99 2.20
N THR A 116 9.30 -6.91 2.93
CA THR A 116 9.34 -6.99 4.38
C THR A 116 7.90 -7.08 4.87
N SER A 117 7.39 -8.31 4.96
CA SER A 117 6.10 -8.56 5.61
C SER A 117 6.21 -8.08 7.05
N VAL A 118 5.17 -7.40 7.54
CA VAL A 118 5.18 -6.93 8.92
C VAL A 118 5.21 -8.12 9.88
N PRO A 119 6.08 -8.08 10.91
CA PRO A 119 6.44 -9.26 11.71
C PRO A 119 5.31 -9.73 12.64
N ALA A 120 4.29 -8.90 12.89
CA ALA A 120 3.15 -9.22 13.77
C ALA A 120 2.24 -10.37 13.29
N LEU A 121 2.47 -10.91 12.08
CA LEU A 121 1.45 -11.59 11.29
C LEU A 121 1.90 -12.91 10.65
N VAL A 122 2.77 -13.67 11.32
CA VAL A 122 3.23 -15.00 10.87
C VAL A 122 2.11 -16.06 10.81
N SER A 123 0.89 -15.75 11.28
CA SER A 123 -0.19 -16.72 11.54
C SER A 123 -1.43 -16.64 10.63
N ALA A 124 -1.52 -15.70 9.68
CA ALA A 124 -2.72 -15.47 8.87
C ALA A 124 -2.53 -15.83 7.38
N PRO A 125 -3.58 -16.29 6.65
CA PRO A 125 -3.50 -16.56 5.21
C PRO A 125 -3.20 -15.25 4.45
N ARG A 126 -1.96 -15.13 3.93
CA ARG A 126 -1.48 -13.96 3.20
C ARG A 126 -1.87 -14.03 1.73
N ILE A 127 -2.39 -12.94 1.20
CA ILE A 127 -2.46 -12.69 -0.24
C ILE A 127 -1.80 -11.34 -0.52
N VAL A 128 -0.62 -11.38 -1.16
CA VAL A 128 0.13 -10.19 -1.57
C VAL A 128 -0.25 -9.87 -3.02
N TYR A 129 -1.00 -8.79 -3.22
CA TYR A 129 -1.28 -8.27 -4.57
C TYR A 129 -0.17 -7.28 -4.95
N GLY A 130 0.76 -7.72 -5.82
CA GLY A 130 1.83 -6.89 -6.36
C GLY A 130 1.42 -6.17 -7.65
N GLY A 131 1.40 -4.84 -7.65
CA GLY A 131 1.31 -4.03 -8.87
C GLY A 131 2.68 -3.90 -9.54
N VAL A 132 2.80 -4.37 -10.79
CA VAL A 132 4.05 -4.31 -11.55
C VAL A 132 4.22 -2.94 -12.21
N ALA A 133 5.23 -2.17 -11.82
CA ALA A 133 5.82 -1.13 -12.67
C ALA A 133 7.32 -1.43 -12.84
N SER A 134 7.70 -1.84 -14.04
CA SER A 134 9.05 -2.27 -14.42
C SER A 134 10.03 -1.09 -14.46
N CYS A 135 10.88 -0.93 -13.46
CA CYS A 135 12.19 -0.27 -13.64
C CYS A 135 13.22 -1.35 -13.99
N ARG A 136 13.57 -1.42 -15.27
CA ARG A 136 14.59 -2.34 -15.78
C ARG A 136 15.95 -1.95 -15.18
N ARG A 137 16.54 -2.87 -14.43
CA ARG A 137 17.92 -2.84 -13.92
C ARG A 137 18.89 -2.75 -15.10
N SER A 138 19.80 -1.77 -15.14
CA SER A 138 21.15 -1.96 -15.68
C SER A 138 22.00 -0.70 -15.52
N MET A 139 22.93 -0.73 -14.58
CA MET A 139 24.35 -0.52 -14.89
C MET A 139 25.17 -0.87 -13.64
N LYS A 140 25.67 -2.11 -13.64
CA LYS A 140 26.91 -2.43 -12.96
C LYS A 140 28.01 -1.94 -13.91
N LEU A 141 28.78 -0.94 -13.51
CA LEU A 141 30.06 -0.63 -14.15
C LEU A 141 31.13 -1.01 -13.14
N GLU A 142 31.83 -2.11 -13.44
CA GLU A 142 33.25 -2.27 -13.17
C GLU A 142 34.05 -1.38 -14.13
#